data_AF-A0A1Q9SF60-F1
#
_entry.id   AF-A0A1Q9SF60-F1
#
_cell.length_a   1.000
_cell.length_b   1.000
_cell.length_c   1.000
_cell.angle_alpha   90.00
_cell.angle_beta   90.00
_cell.angle_gamma   90.00
#
_symmetry.space_group_name_H-M   'P 1'
#
loop_
_entity.id
_entity.type
_entity.pdbx_description
1 polymer ?
#
loop_
_entity_poly.entity_id
_entity_poly.type
_entity_poly.pdbx_seq_one_letter_code
_entity_poly.pdbx_strand_id
1 'polypeptide(L)'
;MRVRFSRSAGLPHGWPDILGLALRCPVPPSGQIDGRSDGRADILLATAGSGRLSRFAPTLHRYVPESPFTSFMPYRGLKGPVLLAAHPEPRAERLPARPDRFRASVTAEPWRLGLSWATPLGPWRRFATVELSPGVPFGDDERFDPLLNVPAGAENYDWTCRLREPSYSLARKPREELRAT
;
A
#
# COMPACT_ATOMS: atom_id res chain seq x y z
N MET A 1 -4.18 -3.24 13.08
CA MET A 1 -3.78 -2.89 11.70
C MET A 1 -3.93 -4.12 10.82
N ARG A 2 -4.30 -3.99 9.54
CA ARG A 2 -4.34 -5.12 8.59
C ARG A 2 -3.44 -4.81 7.39
N VAL A 3 -2.82 -5.84 6.83
CA VAL A 3 -1.87 -5.67 5.71
C VAL A 3 -2.08 -6.74 4.66
N ARG A 4 -2.09 -6.32 3.39
CA ARG A 4 -2.13 -7.22 2.24
C ARG A 4 -0.88 -7.01 1.38
N PHE A 5 -0.14 -8.09 1.17
CA PHE A 5 0.92 -8.17 0.18
C PHE A 5 0.37 -8.81 -1.10
N SER A 6 0.72 -8.28 -2.27
CA SER A 6 0.20 -8.76 -3.55
C SER A 6 1.19 -8.59 -4.70
N ARG A 7 0.88 -9.25 -5.82
CA ARG A 7 1.50 -9.04 -7.14
C ARG A 7 0.46 -8.40 -8.05
N SER A 8 0.83 -7.35 -8.78
CA SER A 8 -0.16 -6.49 -9.46
C SER A 8 -0.45 -6.86 -10.91
N ALA A 9 0.56 -7.16 -11.73
CA ALA A 9 0.37 -7.41 -13.17
C ALA A 9 -0.18 -8.83 -13.45
N GLY A 10 -0.08 -9.75 -12.48
CA GLY A 10 -0.56 -11.13 -12.64
C GLY A 10 0.37 -11.98 -13.50
N LEU A 11 1.65 -11.61 -13.57
CA LEU A 11 2.63 -12.34 -14.36
C LEU A 11 2.85 -13.75 -13.77
N PRO A 12 3.17 -14.76 -14.60
CA PRO A 12 3.31 -16.14 -14.17
C PRO A 12 4.19 -16.33 -12.93
N HIS A 13 3.87 -17.35 -12.13
CA HIS A 13 4.63 -17.68 -10.93
C HIS A 13 6.11 -17.96 -11.26
N GLY A 14 7.01 -17.07 -10.83
CA GLY A 14 8.45 -17.11 -11.12
C GLY A 14 8.97 -15.91 -11.90
N TRP A 15 8.08 -15.14 -12.53
CA TRP A 15 8.43 -13.90 -13.24
C TRP A 15 8.48 -12.70 -12.28
N PRO A 16 9.31 -11.68 -12.57
CA PRO A 16 9.23 -10.38 -11.90
C PRO A 16 7.83 -9.77 -12.06
N ASP A 17 7.32 -9.12 -11.02
CA ASP A 17 6.04 -8.40 -11.04
C ASP A 17 6.16 -7.10 -10.22
N ILE A 18 5.23 -6.17 -10.38
CA ILE A 18 5.07 -5.04 -9.47
C ILE A 18 4.50 -5.61 -8.17
N LEU A 19 5.18 -5.38 -7.06
CA LEU A 19 4.74 -5.86 -5.76
C LEU A 19 3.94 -4.77 -5.06
N GLY A 20 2.76 -5.14 -4.57
CA GLY A 20 1.85 -4.25 -3.85
C GLY A 20 1.89 -4.50 -2.35
N LEU A 21 1.79 -3.42 -1.59
CA LEU A 21 1.62 -3.43 -0.13
C LEU A 21 0.48 -2.48 0.24
N ALA A 22 -0.63 -3.05 0.71
CA ALA A 22 -1.78 -2.30 1.20
C ALA A 22 -1.81 -2.36 2.73
N LEU A 23 -1.86 -1.19 3.39
CA LEU A 23 -1.92 -1.05 4.84
C LEU A 23 -3.27 -0.46 5.22
N ARG A 24 -3.97 -1.09 6.17
CA ARG A 24 -5.19 -0.57 6.79
C ARG A 24 -4.90 -0.25 8.24
N CYS A 25 -4.84 1.03 8.54
CA CYS A 25 -4.51 1.57 9.85
C CYS A 25 -5.78 2.03 10.56
N PRO A 26 -5.94 1.75 11.87
CA PRO A 26 -7.00 2.40 12.65
C PRO A 26 -6.70 3.91 12.73
N VAL A 27 -7.75 4.72 12.66
CA VAL A 27 -7.71 6.16 12.87
C VAL A 27 -8.32 6.43 14.24
N PRO A 28 -7.57 7.05 15.19
CA PRO A 28 -8.13 7.39 16.48
C PRO A 28 -9.26 8.44 16.32
N PRO A 29 -10.22 8.52 17.26
CA PRO A 29 -11.36 9.45 17.16
C PRO A 29 -10.94 10.92 16.95
N SER A 30 -9.82 11.34 17.55
CA SER A 30 -9.25 12.68 17.39
C SER A 30 -8.74 13.01 15.98
N GLY A 31 -8.55 11.99 15.14
CA GLY A 31 -8.15 12.13 13.74
C GLY A 31 -9.28 11.84 12.76
N GLN A 32 -10.49 11.57 13.24
CA GLN A 32 -11.67 11.37 12.39
C GLN A 32 -12.17 12.73 11.90
N ILE A 33 -12.54 12.79 10.62
CA ILE A 33 -13.19 13.96 10.02
C ILE A 33 -14.63 13.57 9.76
N ASP A 34 -15.59 14.37 10.21
CA ASP A 34 -17.02 14.11 10.02
C ASP A 34 -17.33 13.84 8.54
N GLY A 35 -17.99 12.70 8.28
CA GLY A 35 -18.31 12.25 6.92
C GLY A 35 -17.19 11.51 6.18
N ARG A 36 -16.03 11.21 6.79
CA ARG A 36 -14.98 10.34 6.22
C ARG A 36 -14.58 9.17 7.11
N SER A 37 -14.75 7.96 6.58
CA SER A 37 -14.27 6.65 7.05
C SER A 37 -14.80 6.13 8.40
N ASP A 38 -14.95 4.81 8.48
CA ASP A 38 -15.33 4.00 9.64
C ASP A 38 -14.24 3.93 10.73
N GLY A 39 -13.42 4.98 10.87
CA GLY A 39 -12.27 5.02 11.77
C GLY A 39 -11.05 4.27 11.24
N ARG A 40 -10.88 4.21 9.90
CA ARG A 40 -9.77 3.47 9.26
C ARG A 40 -9.21 4.24 8.07
N ALA A 41 -7.92 4.03 7.80
CA ALA A 41 -7.22 4.59 6.65
C ALA A 41 -6.53 3.48 5.85
N ASP A 42 -6.74 3.49 4.52
CA ASP A 42 -6.13 2.56 3.58
C ASP A 42 -5.01 3.27 2.79
N ILE A 43 -3.80 2.76 2.92
CA ILE A 43 -2.60 3.24 2.23
C ILE A 43 -2.18 2.18 1.24
N LEU A 44 -2.08 2.55 -0.05
CA LEU A 44 -1.63 1.65 -1.11
C LEU A 44 -0.25 2.05 -1.59
N LEU A 45 0.68 1.10 -1.47
CA LEU A 45 2.07 1.25 -1.88
C LEU A 45 2.42 0.18 -2.91
N ALA A 46 3.34 0.50 -3.81
CA ALA A 46 3.87 -0.44 -4.79
C ALA A 46 5.38 -0.26 -4.96
N THR A 47 6.07 -1.31 -5.41
CA THR A 47 7.51 -1.24 -5.67
C THR A 47 7.84 -0.20 -6.73
N ALA A 48 8.66 0.78 -6.35
CA ALA A 48 9.03 1.90 -7.19
C ALA A 48 10.54 2.18 -7.14
N GLY A 49 11.02 3.02 -8.05
CA GLY A 49 12.38 3.54 -7.95
C GLY A 49 12.61 4.35 -6.66
N SER A 50 13.86 4.48 -6.24
CA SER A 50 14.23 5.23 -5.01
C SER A 50 14.61 6.69 -5.28
N GLY A 51 14.87 7.05 -6.54
CA GLY A 51 15.31 8.38 -6.96
C GLY A 51 14.20 9.43 -6.91
N ARG A 52 14.56 10.71 -7.11
CA ARG A 52 13.61 11.84 -7.08
C ARG A 52 12.53 11.73 -8.15
N LEU A 53 12.91 11.29 -9.35
CA LEU A 53 11.98 11.08 -10.47
C LEU A 53 11.51 9.63 -10.56
N SER A 54 12.41 8.66 -10.32
CA SER A 54 12.09 7.24 -10.46
C SER A 54 11.13 6.70 -9.40
N ARG A 55 10.87 7.44 -8.30
CA ARG A 55 9.85 7.07 -7.29
C ARG A 55 8.40 7.06 -7.78
N PHE A 56 8.16 7.58 -8.97
CA PHE A 56 6.88 7.51 -9.67
C PHE A 56 6.83 6.40 -10.72
N ALA A 57 7.93 5.70 -10.95
CA ALA A 57 8.03 4.61 -11.91
C ALA A 57 7.97 3.25 -11.20
N PRO A 58 7.09 2.33 -11.63
CA PRO A 58 7.03 1.00 -11.06
C PRO A 58 8.29 0.20 -11.40
N THR A 59 8.65 -0.71 -10.51
CA THR A 59 9.78 -1.64 -10.70
C THR A 59 9.31 -3.07 -10.52
N LEU A 60 9.87 -3.98 -11.32
CA LEU A 60 9.49 -5.39 -11.35
C LEU A 60 10.45 -6.25 -10.54
N HIS A 61 9.91 -7.10 -9.67
CA HIS A 61 10.72 -7.89 -8.74
C HIS A 61 10.21 -9.33 -8.56
N ARG A 62 11.15 -10.26 -8.38
CA ARG A 62 10.86 -11.67 -8.01
C ARG A 62 10.90 -11.93 -6.49
N TYR A 63 11.56 -11.04 -5.77
CA TYR A 63 11.74 -11.04 -4.32
C TYR A 63 11.45 -9.62 -3.84
N VAL A 64 11.07 -9.45 -2.58
CA VAL A 64 10.98 -8.13 -1.98
C VAL A 64 12.34 -7.43 -2.14
N PRO A 65 12.37 -6.24 -2.77
CA PRO A 65 13.61 -5.50 -2.95
C PRO A 65 13.98 -4.73 -1.69
N GLU A 66 15.19 -4.17 -1.66
CA GLU A 66 15.58 -3.16 -0.66
C GLU A 66 14.98 -1.78 -0.97
N SER A 67 14.54 -1.55 -2.22
CA SER A 67 13.86 -0.32 -2.61
C SER A 67 12.50 -0.20 -1.92
N PRO A 68 12.02 1.03 -1.65
CA PRO A 68 10.74 1.21 -0.97
C PRO A 68 9.54 0.78 -1.83
N PHE A 69 8.47 0.44 -1.12
CA PHE A 69 7.11 0.50 -1.65
C PHE A 69 6.62 1.93 -1.47
N THR A 70 6.17 2.60 -2.52
CA THR A 70 5.75 4.01 -2.48
C THR A 70 4.31 4.20 -2.95
N SER A 71 3.67 5.25 -2.46
CA SER A 71 2.46 5.77 -3.08
C SER A 71 2.83 6.49 -4.37
N PHE A 72 2.34 6.05 -5.53
CA PHE A 72 2.61 6.77 -6.79
C PHE A 72 1.91 8.13 -6.86
N MET A 73 0.73 8.24 -6.24
CA MET A 73 -0.02 9.48 -6.19
C MET A 73 0.25 10.16 -4.85
N PRO A 74 0.63 11.46 -4.84
CA PRO A 74 0.79 12.19 -3.61
C PRO A 74 -0.56 12.43 -2.96
N TYR A 75 -0.60 12.33 -1.64
CA TYR A 75 -1.67 12.90 -0.84
C TYR A 75 -1.49 14.41 -0.76
N ARG A 76 -2.58 15.16 -0.67
CA ARG A 76 -2.57 16.57 -0.31
C ARG A 76 -2.54 16.67 1.22
N GLY A 77 -1.40 17.05 1.77
CA GLY A 77 -1.27 17.38 3.19
C GLY A 77 -1.43 18.87 3.43
N LEU A 78 -1.48 19.26 4.71
CA LEU A 78 -1.64 20.66 5.15
C LEU A 78 -0.60 21.63 4.57
N LYS A 79 0.61 21.14 4.26
CA LYS A 79 1.72 21.94 3.73
C LYS A 79 2.06 21.61 2.27
N GLY A 80 1.15 20.94 1.55
CA GLY A 80 1.33 20.55 0.15
C GLY A 80 1.44 19.03 -0.06
N PRO A 81 1.94 18.59 -1.24
CA PRO A 81 1.94 17.18 -1.61
C PRO A 81 2.88 16.33 -0.76
N VAL A 82 2.40 15.17 -0.34
CA VAL A 82 3.12 14.20 0.50
C VAL A 82 3.02 12.81 -0.11
N LEU A 83 4.17 12.16 -0.26
CA LEU A 83 4.27 10.74 -0.61
C LEU A 83 4.54 9.93 0.65
N LEU A 84 4.00 8.72 0.69
CA LEU A 84 4.28 7.74 1.72
C LEU A 84 5.12 6.59 1.15
N ALA A 85 5.98 6.03 1.98
CA ALA A 85 6.77 4.87 1.63
C ALA A 85 6.93 3.90 2.80
N ALA A 86 7.05 2.61 2.47
CA ALA A 86 7.50 1.56 3.36
C ALA A 86 8.83 0.99 2.84
N HIS A 87 9.88 1.13 3.64
CA HIS A 87 11.23 0.67 3.34
C HIS A 87 11.45 -0.68 4.02
N PRO A 88 11.71 -1.76 3.26
CA PRO A 88 12.09 -3.03 3.85
C PRO A 88 13.36 -2.91 4.67
N GLU A 89 13.32 -3.39 5.92
CA GLU A 89 14.54 -3.49 6.72
C GLU A 89 15.42 -4.66 6.22
N PRO A 90 16.75 -4.58 6.41
CA PRO A 90 17.64 -5.69 6.09
C PRO A 90 17.21 -7.00 6.77
N ARG A 91 17.31 -8.10 6.02
CA ARG A 91 17.04 -9.47 6.50
C ARG A 91 18.13 -10.41 6.00
N ALA A 92 18.40 -11.46 6.76
CA ALA A 92 19.36 -12.49 6.37
C ALA A 92 18.92 -13.23 5.10
N GLU A 93 17.62 -13.57 5.02
CA GLU A 93 17.03 -14.24 3.87
C GLU A 93 16.11 -13.30 3.09
N ARG A 94 16.19 -13.38 1.76
CA ARG A 94 15.34 -12.58 0.86
C ARG A 94 13.90 -13.08 0.90
N LEU A 95 12.96 -12.18 1.10
CA LEU A 95 11.54 -12.51 1.06
C LEU A 95 11.07 -12.78 -0.39
N PRO A 96 10.52 -13.96 -0.68
CA PRO A 96 10.02 -14.28 -2.02
C PRO A 96 8.71 -13.54 -2.33
N ALA A 97 8.50 -13.12 -3.58
CA ALA A 97 7.25 -12.47 -3.98
C ALA A 97 6.07 -13.44 -4.16
N ARG A 98 6.31 -14.76 -4.15
CA ARG A 98 5.27 -15.78 -4.28
C ARG A 98 4.46 -15.86 -2.97
N PRO A 99 3.12 -15.72 -2.99
CA PRO A 99 2.31 -15.63 -1.76
C PRO A 99 2.53 -16.74 -0.74
N ASP A 100 2.53 -18.02 -1.16
CA ASP A 100 2.69 -19.15 -0.24
C ASP A 100 4.03 -19.12 0.49
N ARG A 101 5.10 -18.82 -0.27
CA ARG A 101 6.46 -18.74 0.25
C ARG A 101 6.67 -17.49 1.09
N PHE A 102 6.09 -16.37 0.68
CA PHE A 102 6.10 -15.12 1.43
C PHE A 102 5.51 -15.34 2.82
N ARG A 103 4.31 -15.95 2.89
CA ARG A 103 3.65 -16.23 4.16
C ARG A 103 4.52 -17.10 5.06
N ALA A 104 5.10 -18.19 4.52
CA ALA A 104 5.98 -19.07 5.28
C ALA A 104 7.21 -18.32 5.85
N SER A 105 7.87 -17.48 5.05
CA SER A 105 9.02 -16.68 5.50
C SER A 105 8.66 -15.66 6.58
N VAL A 106 7.49 -15.02 6.48
CA VAL A 106 7.01 -14.06 7.49
C VAL A 106 6.53 -14.75 8.77
N THR A 107 6.05 -16.00 8.68
CA THR A 107 5.78 -16.83 9.87
C THR A 107 7.07 -17.16 10.62
N ALA A 108 8.15 -17.48 9.90
CA ALA A 108 9.43 -17.84 10.51
C ALA A 108 10.14 -16.63 11.15
N GLU A 109 10.10 -15.47 10.50
CA GLU A 109 10.66 -14.23 11.00
C GLU A 109 9.78 -13.03 10.56
N PRO A 110 9.27 -12.23 11.51
CA PRO A 110 8.43 -11.07 11.21
C PRO A 110 9.09 -10.10 10.22
N TRP A 111 8.30 -9.54 9.32
CA TRP A 111 8.81 -8.57 8.35
C TRP A 111 8.74 -7.15 8.90
N ARG A 112 9.92 -6.54 9.08
CA ARG A 112 10.05 -5.15 9.54
C ARG A 112 10.14 -4.19 8.37
N LEU A 113 9.43 -3.07 8.50
CA LEU A 113 9.37 -1.99 7.52
C LEU A 113 9.53 -0.64 8.21
N GLY A 114 10.40 0.21 7.68
CA GLY A 114 10.46 1.62 8.04
C GLY A 114 9.43 2.45 7.25
N LEU A 115 8.54 3.14 7.95
CA LEU A 115 7.59 4.06 7.32
C LEU A 115 8.19 5.45 7.21
N SER A 116 8.13 6.02 6.01
CA SER A 116 8.69 7.32 5.68
C SER A 116 7.71 8.17 4.89
N TRP A 117 7.91 9.49 4.93
CA TRP A 117 7.22 10.45 4.08
C TRP A 117 8.23 11.33 3.32
N ALA A 118 7.81 11.90 2.20
CA ALA A 118 8.59 12.89 1.47
C ALA A 118 7.67 13.87 0.74
N THR A 119 8.16 15.09 0.48
CA THR A 119 7.62 15.88 -0.63
C THR A 119 8.03 15.21 -1.96
N PRO A 120 7.35 15.49 -3.09
CA PRO A 120 7.64 14.85 -4.37
C PRO A 120 9.13 14.83 -4.75
N LEU A 121 9.84 15.94 -4.52
CA LEU A 121 11.26 16.08 -4.85
C LEU A 121 12.19 16.02 -3.63
N GLY A 122 11.62 15.87 -2.44
CA GLY A 122 12.37 15.91 -1.17
C GLY A 122 12.98 14.56 -0.76
N PRO A 123 13.88 14.59 0.24
CA PRO A 123 14.41 13.38 0.84
C PRO A 123 13.33 12.64 1.64
N TRP A 124 13.48 11.33 1.75
CA TRP A 124 12.63 10.51 2.63
C TRP A 124 12.93 10.82 4.09
N ARG A 125 11.88 10.97 4.88
CA ARG A 125 11.93 11.22 6.32
C ARG A 125 11.17 10.11 7.02
N ARG A 126 11.89 9.27 7.76
CA ARG A 126 11.30 8.20 8.55
C ARG A 126 10.48 8.79 9.69
N PHE A 127 9.32 8.20 9.95
CA PHE A 127 8.44 8.60 11.06
C PHE A 127 7.98 7.42 11.92
N ALA A 128 8.05 6.19 11.43
CA ALA A 128 7.67 5.01 12.20
C ALA A 128 8.37 3.74 11.71
N THR A 129 8.18 2.67 12.46
CA THR A 129 8.53 1.29 12.07
C THR A 129 7.31 0.43 12.30
N VAL A 130 7.08 -0.52 11.40
CA VAL A 130 6.03 -1.51 11.55
C VAL A 130 6.61 -2.91 11.41
N GLU A 131 6.18 -3.80 12.27
CA GLU A 131 6.50 -5.21 12.23
C GLU A 131 5.26 -6.00 11.80
N LEU A 132 5.43 -6.86 10.80
CA LEU A 132 4.35 -7.62 10.18
C LEU A 132 4.54 -9.11 10.43
N SER A 133 3.49 -9.72 10.98
CA SER A 133 3.39 -11.17 11.18
C SER A 133 2.12 -11.68 10.49
N PRO A 134 2.01 -12.98 10.19
CA PRO A 134 0.83 -13.54 9.55
C PRO A 134 -0.42 -13.32 10.41
N GLY A 135 -1.43 -12.68 9.84
CA GLY A 135 -2.73 -12.47 10.48
C GLY A 135 -3.80 -13.43 10.00
N VAL A 136 -5.03 -13.18 10.46
CA VAL A 136 -6.23 -13.84 9.94
C VAL A 136 -6.42 -13.52 8.44
N PRO A 137 -6.83 -14.50 7.61
CA PRO A 137 -7.16 -14.26 6.21
C PRO A 137 -8.17 -13.12 6.02
N PHE A 138 -8.09 -12.45 4.87
CA PHE A 138 -9.10 -11.47 4.46
C PHE A 138 -10.39 -12.19 4.08
N GLY A 139 -11.53 -11.57 4.38
CA GLY A 139 -12.82 -12.03 3.85
C GLY A 139 -12.93 -11.78 2.34
N ASP A 140 -13.82 -12.49 1.66
CA ASP A 140 -13.96 -12.43 0.20
C ASP A 140 -14.30 -11.04 -0.34
N ASP A 141 -15.00 -10.22 0.45
CA ASP A 141 -15.40 -8.85 0.12
C ASP A 141 -14.54 -7.77 0.80
N GLU A 142 -13.48 -8.17 1.50
CA GLU A 142 -12.59 -7.18 2.12
C GLU A 142 -11.73 -6.50 1.05
N ARG A 143 -12.03 -5.23 0.80
CA ARG A 143 -11.35 -4.37 -0.17
C ARG A 143 -10.67 -3.21 0.54
N PHE A 144 -9.52 -2.80 0.01
CA PHE A 144 -8.85 -1.55 0.40
C PHE A 144 -9.31 -0.45 -0.53
N ASP A 145 -9.76 0.68 0.01
CA ASP A 145 -10.22 1.82 -0.77
C ASP A 145 -9.54 3.11 -0.28
N PRO A 146 -8.45 3.53 -0.92
CA PRO A 146 -7.71 4.72 -0.54
C PRO A 146 -8.41 6.03 -0.97
N LEU A 147 -9.53 5.96 -1.71
CA LEU A 147 -10.34 7.14 -2.05
C LEU A 147 -11.33 7.45 -0.93
N LEU A 148 -11.93 6.41 -0.34
CA LEU A 148 -12.88 6.53 0.77
C LEU A 148 -12.17 6.58 2.15
N ASN A 149 -11.10 5.80 2.31
CA ASN A 149 -10.38 5.65 3.58
C ASN A 149 -9.03 6.36 3.53
N VAL A 150 -9.05 7.69 3.52
CA VAL A 150 -7.84 8.52 3.43
C VAL A 150 -7.19 8.68 4.82
N PRO A 151 -5.85 8.70 4.94
CA PRO A 151 -5.19 9.01 6.21
C PRO A 151 -5.66 10.33 6.82
N ALA A 152 -5.74 10.38 8.15
CA ALA A 152 -6.14 11.57 8.89
C ALA A 152 -5.27 12.80 8.53
N GLY A 153 -5.91 13.94 8.28
CA GLY A 153 -5.21 15.17 7.87
C GLY A 153 -4.66 15.15 6.44
N ALA A 154 -5.00 14.13 5.64
CA ALA A 154 -4.67 14.05 4.22
C ALA A 154 -5.94 14.05 3.36
N GLU A 155 -5.80 14.58 2.15
CA GLU A 155 -6.80 14.50 1.09
C GLU A 155 -6.20 13.85 -0.15
N ASN A 156 -7.06 13.33 -1.03
CA ASN A 156 -6.66 13.02 -2.39
C ASN A 156 -6.82 14.27 -3.27
N TYR A 157 -5.96 14.42 -4.27
CA TYR A 157 -6.18 15.43 -5.31
C TYR A 157 -7.32 15.01 -6.24
N ASP A 158 -8.07 15.97 -6.79
CA ASP A 158 -9.20 15.67 -7.68
C ASP A 158 -8.81 14.83 -8.90
N TRP A 159 -7.63 15.08 -9.46
CA TRP A 159 -7.10 14.27 -10.58
C TRP A 159 -6.79 12.83 -10.15
N THR A 160 -6.37 12.61 -8.90
CA THR A 160 -6.14 11.27 -8.33
C THR A 160 -7.47 10.53 -8.22
N CYS A 161 -8.52 11.20 -7.72
CA CYS A 161 -9.86 10.64 -7.68
C CYS A 161 -10.33 10.27 -9.08
N ARG A 162 -10.26 11.19 -10.06
CA ARG A 162 -10.70 10.93 -11.45
C ARG A 162 -9.98 9.76 -12.11
N LEU A 163 -8.68 9.61 -11.88
CA LEU A 163 -7.92 8.50 -12.47
C LEU A 163 -8.28 7.14 -11.86
N ARG A 164 -8.63 7.12 -10.57
CA ARG A 164 -8.88 5.87 -9.82
C ARG A 164 -10.36 5.47 -9.78
N GLU A 165 -11.28 6.42 -9.74
CA GLU A 165 -12.72 6.19 -9.55
C GLU A 165 -13.31 5.13 -10.49
N PRO A 166 -12.95 5.05 -11.80
CA PRO A 166 -13.47 4.00 -12.68
C PRO A 166 -13.12 2.59 -12.22
N SER A 167 -11.88 2.37 -11.76
CA SER A 167 -11.43 1.06 -11.28
C SER A 167 -12.01 0.72 -9.89
N TYR A 168 -12.21 1.71 -9.02
CA TYR A 168 -12.73 1.48 -7.67
C TYR A 168 -14.25 1.34 -7.62
N SER A 169 -15.00 2.08 -8.43
CA SER A 169 -16.46 1.96 -8.50
C SER A 169 -16.91 0.54 -8.86
N LEU A 170 -16.21 -0.13 -9.79
CA LEU A 170 -16.43 -1.54 -10.11
C LEU A 170 -15.98 -2.48 -8.99
N ALA A 171 -14.85 -2.18 -8.33
CA ALA A 171 -14.32 -3.01 -7.24
C ALA A 171 -15.14 -2.92 -5.94
N ARG A 172 -15.96 -1.88 -5.77
CA ARG A 172 -16.90 -1.69 -4.66
C ARG A 172 -18.17 -2.53 -4.79
N LYS A 173 -18.53 -2.98 -5.99
CA LYS A 173 -19.71 -3.83 -6.19
C LYS A 173 -19.46 -5.20 -5.54
N PRO A 174 -20.43 -5.73 -4.77
CA PRO A 174 -20.37 -7.10 -4.25
C PRO A 174 -20.11 -8.09 -5.38
N ARG A 175 -19.34 -9.15 -5.07
CA ARG A 175 -18.97 -10.17 -6.07
C ARG A 175 -20.19 -10.89 -6.67
N GLU A 176 -21.30 -10.93 -5.93
CA GLU A 176 -22.58 -11.50 -6.37
C GLU A 176 -23.23 -10.65 -7.47
N GLU A 177 -23.18 -9.32 -7.37
CA GLU A 177 -23.73 -8.42 -8.38
C GLU A 177 -22.94 -8.44 -9.69
N LEU A 178 -21.61 -8.60 -9.60
CA LEU A 178 -20.73 -8.68 -10.77
C LEU A 178 -20.90 -9.97 -11.60
N ARG A 179 -21.50 -11.02 -11.04
CA ARG A 179 -21.81 -12.28 -11.75
C ARG A 179 -23.15 -12.25 -12.47
N ALA A 180 -24.02 -11.30 -12.13
CA ALA A 180 -25.35 -11.14 -12.70
C ALA A 180 -25.40 -10.19 -13.92
N THR A 181 -24.23 -9.68 -14.35
CA THR A 181 -24.08 -8.77 -15.50
C THR A 181 -23.24 -9.44 -16.58
#